data_AF-A0A2E9R745-F1
#
_entry.id   AF-A0A2E9R745-F1
#
_cell.length_a   1.000
_cell.length_b   1.000
_cell.length_c   1.000
_cell.angle_alpha   90.00
_cell.angle_beta   90.00
_cell.angle_gamma   90.00
#
_symmetry.space_group_name_H-M   'P 1'
#
loop_
_entity.id
_entity.type
_entity.pdbx_description
1 polymer ?
#
loop_
_entity_poly.entity_id
_entity_poly.type
_entity_poly.pdbx_seq_one_letter_code
_entity_poly.pdbx_strand_id
1 'polypeptide(L)'
;MSQTFAHSHTGKLVQEALYTPSSFVEKICEGSIMVWLPTLVFGLGCYALFGMSLGFFPRGPGLITGTMLFPLVFFGALLIGVPTLYIFHSFLGSQLNLRQFLAIGLVGLLLPGILLAGFAPINWFLALSTKSAFLAKAGQYQAIALASFFGYREIFELLKTFEPEHSAMQQTLMRFWCLLHIGILLKLTHLLT
;
A
#
# COMPACT_ATOMS: atom_id res chain seq x y z
N MET A 1 28.82 2.05 14.88
CA MET A 1 29.03 0.98 13.86
C MET A 1 27.85 -0.01 13.77
N SER A 2 26.61 0.38 14.08
CA SER A 2 25.43 -0.52 14.03
C SER A 2 24.39 -0.16 12.96
N GLN A 3 24.54 0.96 12.24
CA GLN A 3 23.53 1.43 11.28
C GLN A 3 23.69 0.88 9.86
N THR A 4 24.83 0.29 9.52
CA THR A 4 25.08 -0.25 8.17
C THR A 4 24.50 -1.66 7.97
N PHE A 5 24.19 -2.40 9.05
CA PHE A 5 23.68 -3.78 8.97
C PHE A 5 22.16 -3.88 8.75
N ALA A 6 21.37 -2.87 9.16
CA ALA A 6 19.91 -2.89 8.96
C ALA A 6 19.49 -2.60 7.50
N HIS A 7 20.35 -1.89 6.75
CA HIS A 7 20.08 -1.51 5.36
C HIS A 7 20.17 -2.69 4.38
N SER A 8 21.01 -3.71 4.67
CA SER A 8 21.16 -4.88 3.79
C SER A 8 20.00 -5.88 3.95
N HIS A 9 19.42 -5.98 5.14
CA HIS A 9 18.32 -6.91 5.41
C HIS A 9 16.99 -6.38 4.87
N THR A 10 16.68 -5.10 5.08
CA THR A 10 15.43 -4.49 4.61
C THR A 10 15.37 -4.43 3.08
N GLY A 11 16.48 -4.11 2.42
CA GLY A 11 16.53 -4.08 0.95
C GLY A 11 16.26 -5.46 0.32
N LYS A 12 16.79 -6.54 0.90
CA LYS A 12 16.50 -7.91 0.45
C LYS A 12 15.04 -8.28 0.65
N LEU A 13 14.42 -7.90 1.77
CA LEU A 13 13.01 -8.15 2.02
C LEU A 13 12.10 -7.39 1.07
N VAL A 14 12.44 -6.14 0.75
CA VAL A 14 11.70 -5.35 -0.24
C VAL A 14 11.82 -5.98 -1.63
N GLN A 15 13.03 -6.45 -1.99
CA GLN A 15 13.25 -7.18 -3.23
C GLN A 15 12.41 -8.47 -3.27
N GLU A 16 12.40 -9.24 -2.20
CA GLU A 16 11.58 -10.46 -2.11
C GLU A 16 10.08 -10.15 -2.15
N ALA A 17 9.62 -9.06 -1.54
CA ALA A 17 8.24 -8.63 -1.67
C ALA A 17 7.85 -8.29 -3.12
N LEU A 18 8.79 -7.82 -3.93
CA LEU A 18 8.56 -7.48 -5.35
C LEU A 18 8.60 -8.69 -6.27
N TYR A 19 9.55 -9.61 -6.06
CA TYR A 19 9.76 -10.75 -6.97
C TYR A 19 9.03 -12.02 -6.51
N THR A 20 8.89 -12.23 -5.21
CA THR A 20 8.36 -13.47 -4.63
C THR A 20 7.52 -13.18 -3.36
N PRO A 21 6.33 -12.55 -3.52
CA PRO A 21 5.54 -12.05 -2.38
C PRO A 21 5.17 -13.11 -1.35
N SER A 22 4.98 -14.37 -1.77
CA SER A 22 4.66 -15.49 -0.88
C SER A 22 5.77 -15.78 0.13
N SER A 23 7.02 -15.87 -0.35
CA SER A 23 8.20 -16.07 0.51
C SER A 23 8.43 -14.90 1.47
N PHE A 24 8.08 -13.68 1.05
CA PHE A 24 8.09 -12.52 1.93
C PHE A 24 7.05 -12.66 3.06
N VAL A 25 5.83 -13.08 2.74
CA VAL A 25 4.78 -13.32 3.75
C VAL A 25 5.22 -14.37 4.77
N GLU A 26 5.82 -15.48 4.33
CA GLU A 26 6.35 -16.52 5.20
C GLU A 26 7.42 -15.98 6.16
N LYS A 27 8.41 -15.26 5.63
CA LYS A 27 9.48 -14.63 6.43
C LYS A 27 8.95 -13.60 7.42
N ILE A 28 7.92 -12.86 7.06
CA ILE A 28 7.27 -11.90 7.95
C ILE A 28 6.47 -12.64 9.03
N CYS A 29 5.82 -13.76 8.72
CA CYS A 29 5.08 -14.57 9.70
C CYS A 29 6.01 -15.24 10.73
N GLU A 30 7.15 -15.75 10.29
CA GLU A 30 8.19 -16.37 11.12
C GLU A 30 9.07 -15.33 11.85
N GLY A 31 9.19 -14.14 11.27
CA GLY A 31 10.03 -13.06 11.77
C GLY A 31 9.51 -12.40 13.07
N SER A 32 10.43 -11.76 13.77
CA SER A 32 10.09 -10.92 14.93
C SER A 32 9.67 -9.51 14.50
N ILE A 33 9.19 -8.70 15.46
CA ILE A 33 8.84 -7.29 15.25
C ILE A 33 9.98 -6.46 14.62
N MET A 34 11.24 -6.90 14.80
CA MET A 34 12.42 -6.24 14.22
C MET A 34 12.50 -6.34 12.70
N VAL A 35 11.72 -7.25 12.09
CA VAL A 35 11.59 -7.37 10.63
C VAL A 35 10.38 -6.60 10.10
N TRP A 36 9.29 -6.60 10.87
CA TRP A 36 8.05 -5.91 10.51
C TRP A 36 8.23 -4.39 10.48
N LEU A 37 8.83 -3.84 11.53
CA LEU A 37 8.89 -2.39 11.73
C LEU A 37 9.72 -1.69 10.63
N PRO A 38 10.92 -2.16 10.24
CA PRO A 38 11.67 -1.53 9.15
C PRO A 38 10.94 -1.60 7.81
N THR A 39 10.28 -2.71 7.50
CA THR A 39 9.53 -2.84 6.24
C THR A 39 8.31 -1.92 6.19
N LEU A 40 7.61 -1.79 7.31
CA LEU A 40 6.51 -0.85 7.46
C LEU A 40 6.99 0.60 7.32
N VAL A 41 8.07 0.97 8.02
CA VAL A 41 8.66 2.31 7.93
C VAL A 41 9.12 2.61 6.50
N PHE A 42 9.73 1.65 5.82
CA PHE A 42 10.12 1.80 4.43
C PHE A 42 8.91 2.04 3.52
N GLY A 43 7.85 1.21 3.64
CA GLY A 43 6.61 1.38 2.90
C GLY A 43 6.00 2.77 3.11
N LEU A 44 5.87 3.21 4.37
CA LEU A 44 5.38 4.55 4.70
C LEU A 44 6.28 5.66 4.15
N GLY A 45 7.59 5.46 4.15
CA GLY A 45 8.55 6.37 3.52
C GLY A 45 8.28 6.54 2.02
N CYS A 46 7.96 5.45 1.30
CA CYS A 46 7.59 5.53 -0.11
C CYS A 46 6.31 6.34 -0.34
N TYR A 47 5.28 6.17 0.51
CA TYR A 47 4.09 7.02 0.47
C TYR A 47 4.42 8.49 0.78
N ALA A 48 5.35 8.75 1.70
CA ALA A 48 5.73 10.11 2.07
C ALA A 48 6.43 10.83 0.91
N LEU A 49 7.26 10.13 0.15
CA LEU A 49 7.89 10.67 -1.07
C LEU A 49 6.86 11.08 -2.11
N PHE A 50 5.84 10.24 -2.34
CA PHE A 50 4.74 10.63 -3.22
C PHE A 50 3.92 11.78 -2.65
N GLY A 51 3.59 11.75 -1.35
CA GLY A 51 2.89 12.82 -0.64
C GLY A 51 3.61 14.16 -0.71
N MET A 52 4.94 14.16 -0.66
CA MET A 52 5.77 15.33 -0.86
C MET A 52 5.57 15.92 -2.26
N SER A 53 5.53 15.09 -3.30
CA SER A 53 5.28 15.54 -4.68
C SER A 53 3.90 16.20 -4.86
N LEU A 54 2.89 15.77 -4.09
CA LEU A 54 1.55 16.41 -4.08
C LEU A 54 1.61 17.84 -3.50
N GLY A 55 2.54 18.10 -2.59
CA GLY A 55 2.69 19.39 -1.93
C GLY A 55 3.24 20.51 -2.82
N PHE A 56 3.80 20.18 -3.98
CA PHE A 56 4.30 21.17 -4.95
C PHE A 56 3.21 21.80 -5.80
N PHE A 57 1.99 21.27 -5.75
CA PHE A 57 0.87 21.84 -6.48
C PHE A 57 0.29 23.04 -5.71
N PRO A 58 -0.01 24.17 -6.38
CA PRO A 58 -0.52 25.39 -5.74
C PRO A 58 -1.84 25.24 -4.97
N ARG A 59 -2.64 24.21 -5.31
CA ARG A 59 -3.90 23.85 -4.64
C ARG A 59 -3.81 22.57 -3.81
N GLY A 60 -2.62 21.99 -3.68
CA GLY A 60 -2.40 20.77 -2.91
C GLY A 60 -2.47 21.02 -1.39
N PRO A 61 -2.30 19.95 -0.59
CA PRO A 61 -2.43 20.03 0.87
C PRO A 61 -1.28 20.80 1.54
N GLY A 62 -0.33 21.34 0.77
CA GLY A 62 0.94 21.87 1.23
C GLY A 62 1.96 20.75 1.45
N LEU A 63 3.25 21.10 1.39
CA LEU A 63 4.36 20.14 1.40
C LEU A 63 4.41 19.28 2.68
N ILE A 64 4.22 19.91 3.84
CA ILE A 64 4.27 19.24 5.14
C ILE A 64 3.06 18.31 5.29
N THR A 65 1.86 18.81 5.01
CA THR A 65 0.62 18.05 5.13
C THR A 65 0.59 16.87 4.16
N GLY A 66 1.02 17.07 2.90
CA GLY A 66 1.09 15.98 1.92
C GLY A 66 2.06 14.87 2.35
N THR A 67 3.25 15.25 2.84
CA THR A 67 4.28 14.28 3.26
C THR A 67 3.86 13.45 4.48
N MET A 68 3.15 14.05 5.44
CA MET A 68 2.77 13.36 6.69
C MET A 68 1.39 12.69 6.62
N LEU A 69 0.40 13.37 6.04
CA LEU A 69 -0.99 12.95 6.10
C LEU A 69 -1.26 11.82 5.10
N PHE A 70 -0.55 11.81 3.97
CA PHE A 70 -0.73 10.77 2.94
C PHE A 70 -0.31 9.38 3.43
N PRO A 71 0.89 9.15 4.02
CA PRO A 71 1.22 7.85 4.63
C PRO A 71 0.24 7.44 5.73
N LEU A 72 -0.21 8.41 6.55
CA LEU A 72 -1.11 8.14 7.67
C LEU A 72 -2.48 7.66 7.20
N VAL A 73 -2.99 8.22 6.09
CA VAL A 73 -4.24 7.77 5.46
C VAL A 73 -4.14 6.31 5.00
N PHE A 74 -3.07 5.94 4.30
CA PHE A 74 -2.89 4.56 3.83
C PHE A 74 -2.64 3.60 4.99
N PHE A 75 -1.89 4.03 6.00
CA PHE A 75 -1.67 3.25 7.21
C PHE A 75 -2.97 3.00 7.98
N GLY A 76 -3.80 4.04 8.15
CA GLY A 76 -5.10 3.92 8.80
C GLY A 76 -6.06 3.00 8.02
N ALA A 77 -6.07 3.10 6.69
CA ALA A 77 -6.84 2.22 5.83
C ALA A 77 -6.42 0.76 5.98
N LEU A 78 -5.12 0.48 6.11
CA LEU A 78 -4.61 -0.85 6.41
C LEU A 78 -5.05 -1.33 7.80
N LEU A 79 -4.87 -0.48 8.82
CA LEU A 79 -5.14 -0.81 10.22
C LEU A 79 -6.61 -1.15 10.47
N ILE A 80 -7.53 -0.51 9.74
CA ILE A 80 -8.97 -0.79 9.82
C ILE A 80 -9.37 -1.90 8.84
N GLY A 81 -8.82 -1.87 7.62
CA GLY A 81 -9.22 -2.74 6.53
C GLY A 81 -8.82 -4.20 6.72
N VAL A 82 -7.59 -4.46 7.16
CA VAL A 82 -7.06 -5.82 7.36
C VAL A 82 -7.80 -6.60 8.45
N PRO A 83 -8.01 -6.09 9.68
CA PRO A 83 -8.76 -6.85 10.69
C PRO A 83 -10.22 -7.08 10.28
N THR A 84 -10.83 -6.12 9.58
CA THR A 84 -12.19 -6.28 9.05
C THR A 84 -12.26 -7.42 8.03
N LEU A 85 -11.31 -7.47 7.09
CA LEU A 85 -11.19 -8.57 6.14
C LEU A 85 -10.99 -9.91 6.84
N TYR A 86 -10.08 -9.96 7.82
CA TYR A 86 -9.81 -11.18 8.59
C TYR A 86 -11.08 -11.73 9.24
N ILE A 87 -11.85 -10.88 9.94
CA ILE A 87 -13.09 -11.30 10.61
C ILE A 87 -14.07 -11.92 9.60
N PHE A 88 -14.31 -11.25 8.48
CA PHE A 88 -15.22 -11.80 7.46
C PHE A 88 -14.70 -13.09 6.83
N HIS A 89 -13.39 -13.19 6.61
CA HIS A 89 -12.78 -14.41 6.08
C HIS A 89 -12.91 -15.58 7.07
N SER A 90 -12.70 -15.33 8.36
CA SER A 90 -12.89 -16.33 9.41
C SER A 90 -14.35 -16.80 9.51
N PHE A 91 -15.33 -15.90 9.35
CA PHE A 91 -16.75 -16.28 9.28
C PHE A 91 -17.09 -17.18 8.08
N LEU A 92 -16.34 -17.05 6.98
CA LEU A 92 -16.50 -17.85 5.77
C LEU A 92 -15.70 -19.16 5.82
N GLY A 93 -15.06 -19.49 6.95
CA GLY A 93 -14.33 -20.75 7.15
C GLY A 93 -12.85 -20.73 6.76
N SER A 94 -12.26 -19.55 6.60
CA SER A 94 -10.83 -19.40 6.26
C SER A 94 -9.91 -20.01 7.33
N GLN A 95 -8.87 -20.70 6.88
CA GLN A 95 -7.83 -21.30 7.74
C GLN A 95 -6.62 -20.37 7.95
N LEU A 96 -6.67 -19.14 7.43
CA LEU A 96 -5.55 -18.22 7.53
C LEU A 96 -5.41 -17.65 8.95
N ASN A 97 -4.17 -17.61 9.42
CA ASN A 97 -3.85 -16.99 10.71
C ASN A 97 -3.85 -15.46 10.61
N LEU A 98 -4.17 -14.78 11.71
CA LEU A 98 -4.14 -13.31 11.78
C LEU A 98 -2.79 -12.71 11.35
N ARG A 99 -1.67 -13.37 11.69
CA ARG A 99 -0.32 -12.97 11.27
C ARG A 99 -0.13 -13.01 9.75
N GLN A 100 -0.67 -14.03 9.08
CA GLN A 100 -0.63 -14.14 7.62
C GLN A 100 -1.45 -13.02 6.98
N PHE A 101 -2.65 -12.75 7.50
CA PHE A 101 -3.48 -11.63 7.03
C PHE A 101 -2.78 -10.28 7.17
N LEU A 102 -2.11 -10.04 8.31
CA LEU A 102 -1.32 -8.83 8.53
C LEU A 102 -0.10 -8.75 7.60
N ALA A 103 0.57 -9.87 7.33
CA ALA A 103 1.70 -9.93 6.42
C ALA A 103 1.29 -9.68 4.96
N ILE A 104 0.15 -10.25 4.52
CA ILE A 104 -0.46 -9.98 3.21
C ILE A 104 -0.87 -8.50 3.13
N GLY A 105 -1.46 -7.95 4.19
CA GLY A 105 -1.75 -6.53 4.29
C GLY A 105 -0.48 -5.67 4.15
N LEU A 106 0.63 -6.09 4.74
CA LEU A 106 1.91 -5.40 4.61
C LEU A 106 2.43 -5.39 3.17
N VAL A 107 2.23 -6.47 2.40
CA VAL A 107 2.48 -6.48 0.95
C VAL A 107 1.58 -5.47 0.23
N GLY A 108 0.29 -5.48 0.58
CA GLY A 108 -0.70 -4.53 0.10
C GLY A 108 -0.41 -3.06 0.39
N LEU A 109 0.38 -2.78 1.44
CA LEU A 109 0.90 -1.45 1.72
C LEU A 109 2.20 -1.20 0.94
N LEU A 110 3.14 -2.13 1.00
CA LEU A 110 4.49 -1.97 0.49
C LEU A 110 4.53 -1.78 -1.03
N LEU A 111 3.85 -2.65 -1.79
CA LEU A 111 3.90 -2.62 -3.25
C LEU A 111 3.31 -1.33 -3.82
N PRO A 112 2.08 -0.90 -3.47
CA PRO A 112 1.57 0.37 -3.97
C PRO A 112 2.41 1.56 -3.52
N GLY A 113 3.00 1.50 -2.32
CA GLY A 113 3.94 2.53 -1.84
C GLY A 113 5.14 2.68 -2.77
N ILE A 114 5.81 1.58 -3.11
CA ILE A 114 6.97 1.57 -4.03
C ILE A 114 6.56 2.08 -5.41
N LEU A 115 5.41 1.63 -5.94
CA LEU A 115 4.89 2.12 -7.22
C LEU A 115 4.65 3.63 -7.19
N LEU A 116 4.00 4.14 -6.13
CA LEU A 116 3.75 5.57 -5.95
C LEU A 116 5.05 6.38 -5.83
N ALA A 117 6.05 5.88 -5.09
CA ALA A 117 7.36 6.51 -5.06
C ALA A 117 8.01 6.58 -6.46
N GLY A 118 7.82 5.56 -7.29
CA GLY A 118 8.22 5.58 -8.71
C GLY A 118 7.47 6.62 -9.55
N PHE A 119 6.21 6.91 -9.23
CA PHE A 119 5.43 7.98 -9.88
C PHE A 119 5.73 9.39 -9.34
N ALA A 120 6.39 9.54 -8.19
CA ALA A 120 6.71 10.83 -7.59
C ALA A 120 7.46 11.81 -8.54
N PRO A 121 8.54 11.41 -9.26
CA PRO A 121 9.23 12.32 -10.19
C PRO A 121 8.34 12.73 -11.38
N ILE A 122 7.46 11.85 -11.85
CA ILE A 122 6.51 12.16 -12.93
C ILE A 122 5.50 13.21 -12.43
N ASN A 123 4.94 12.99 -11.24
CA ASN A 123 4.01 13.92 -10.63
C ASN A 123 4.66 15.30 -10.34
N TRP A 124 5.91 15.30 -9.89
CA TRP A 124 6.71 16.51 -9.74
C TRP A 124 6.89 17.27 -11.07
N PHE A 125 7.26 16.56 -12.13
CA PHE A 125 7.45 17.17 -13.45
C PHE A 125 6.15 17.78 -13.97
N LEU A 126 5.01 17.11 -13.74
CA LEU A 126 3.70 17.65 -14.05
C LEU A 126 3.41 18.93 -13.25
N ALA A 127 3.78 18.98 -11.96
CA ALA A 127 3.62 20.20 -11.14
C ALA A 127 4.38 21.40 -11.71
N LEU A 128 5.56 21.18 -12.29
CA LEU A 128 6.35 22.23 -12.93
C LEU A 128 5.83 22.60 -14.33
N SER A 129 5.36 21.61 -15.09
CA SER A 129 5.03 21.77 -16.51
C SER A 129 3.62 22.33 -16.74
N THR A 130 2.64 22.01 -15.89
CA THR A 130 1.23 22.38 -16.13
C THR A 130 0.68 23.36 -15.11
N LYS A 131 -0.05 24.37 -15.59
CA LYS A 131 -0.91 25.22 -14.76
C LYS A 131 -2.34 24.69 -14.65
N SER A 132 -2.69 23.65 -15.42
CA SER A 132 -4.03 23.06 -15.43
C SER A 132 -4.21 22.13 -14.24
N ALA A 133 -5.07 22.53 -13.31
CA ALA A 133 -5.44 21.71 -12.16
C ALA A 133 -6.07 20.37 -12.57
N PHE A 134 -6.72 20.32 -13.73
CA PHE A 134 -7.33 19.09 -14.25
C PHE A 134 -6.27 18.04 -14.61
N LEU A 135 -5.24 18.42 -15.37
CA LEU A 135 -4.17 17.49 -15.78
C LEU A 135 -3.36 17.00 -14.57
N ALA A 136 -3.09 17.90 -13.62
CA ALA A 136 -2.44 17.57 -12.36
C ALA A 136 -3.24 16.51 -11.57
N LYS A 137 -4.52 16.76 -11.32
CA LYS A 137 -5.39 15.83 -10.59
C LYS A 137 -5.56 14.50 -11.32
N ALA A 138 -5.72 14.52 -12.64
CA ALA A 138 -5.84 13.31 -13.44
C ALA A 138 -4.61 12.40 -13.31
N GLY A 139 -3.39 12.96 -13.38
CA GLY A 139 -2.16 12.19 -13.19
C GLY A 139 -2.05 11.56 -11.79
N GLN A 140 -2.43 12.31 -10.75
CA GLN A 140 -2.43 11.82 -9.37
C GLN A 140 -3.44 10.67 -9.18
N TYR A 141 -4.67 10.84 -9.68
CA TYR A 141 -5.68 9.78 -9.61
C TYR A 141 -5.27 8.54 -10.39
N GLN A 142 -4.65 8.69 -11.56
CA GLN A 142 -4.14 7.57 -12.35
C GLN A 142 -3.02 6.83 -11.60
N ALA A 143 -2.07 7.54 -11.00
CA ALA A 143 -1.00 6.93 -10.22
C ALA A 143 -1.54 6.13 -9.02
N ILE A 144 -2.48 6.71 -8.26
CA ILE A 144 -3.10 6.06 -7.10
C ILE A 144 -3.94 4.86 -7.53
N ALA A 145 -4.75 4.99 -8.58
CA ALA A 145 -5.58 3.91 -9.10
C ALA A 145 -4.71 2.73 -9.58
N LEU A 146 -3.66 3.01 -10.34
CA LEU A 146 -2.77 1.98 -10.86
C LEU A 146 -1.99 1.29 -9.74
N ALA A 147 -1.39 2.06 -8.82
CA ALA A 147 -0.67 1.51 -7.68
C ALA A 147 -1.57 0.63 -6.81
N SER A 148 -2.79 1.09 -6.52
CA SER A 148 -3.76 0.33 -5.72
C SER A 148 -4.20 -0.95 -6.46
N PHE A 149 -4.46 -0.87 -7.77
CA PHE A 149 -4.81 -2.02 -8.59
C PHE A 149 -3.75 -3.13 -8.51
N PHE A 150 -2.46 -2.78 -8.65
CA PHE A 150 -1.38 -3.76 -8.50
C PHE A 150 -1.29 -4.32 -7.07
N GLY A 151 -1.47 -3.50 -6.04
CA GLY A 151 -1.53 -3.98 -4.65
C GLY A 151 -2.64 -5.01 -4.41
N TYR A 152 -3.85 -4.73 -4.89
CA TYR A 152 -4.97 -5.67 -4.75
C TYR A 152 -4.78 -6.95 -5.54
N ARG A 153 -4.23 -6.85 -6.76
CA ARG A 153 -3.91 -8.02 -7.56
C ARG A 153 -2.98 -8.95 -6.77
N GLU A 154 -1.93 -8.40 -6.17
CA GLU A 154 -0.98 -9.21 -5.39
C GLU A 154 -1.57 -9.75 -4.09
N ILE A 155 -2.40 -8.98 -3.38
CA ILE A 155 -3.16 -9.53 -2.23
C ILE A 155 -4.01 -10.73 -2.68
N PHE A 156 -4.69 -10.63 -3.82
CA PHE A 156 -5.55 -11.70 -4.32
C PHE A 156 -4.77 -12.96 -4.71
N GLU A 157 -3.62 -12.79 -5.36
CA GLU A 157 -2.73 -13.91 -5.70
C GLU A 157 -2.12 -14.56 -4.45
N LEU A 158 -1.74 -13.77 -3.44
CA LEU A 158 -1.28 -14.29 -2.15
C LEU A 158 -2.35 -15.09 -1.43
N LEU A 159 -3.57 -14.57 -1.37
CA LEU A 159 -4.68 -15.28 -0.74
C LEU A 159 -4.98 -16.61 -1.41
N LYS A 160 -5.00 -16.68 -2.76
CA LYS A 160 -5.11 -17.94 -3.49
C LYS A 160 -3.97 -18.92 -3.20
N THR A 161 -2.77 -18.41 -3.00
CA THR A 161 -1.58 -19.23 -2.74
C THR A 161 -1.68 -19.92 -1.38
N PHE A 162 -2.18 -19.20 -0.35
CA PHE A 162 -2.31 -19.75 1.00
C PHE A 162 -3.67 -20.42 1.26
N GLU A 163 -4.71 -20.11 0.49
CA GLU A 163 -6.06 -20.67 0.63
C GLU A 163 -6.65 -21.01 -0.76
N PRO A 164 -6.23 -22.12 -1.40
CA PRO A 164 -6.65 -22.46 -2.76
C PRO A 164 -8.14 -22.75 -2.90
N GLU A 165 -8.81 -23.22 -1.83
CA GLU A 165 -10.26 -23.48 -1.80
C GLU A 165 -11.08 -22.23 -1.45
N HIS A 166 -10.90 -21.17 -2.22
CA HIS A 166 -11.69 -19.94 -2.04
C HIS A 166 -13.13 -20.11 -2.52
N SER A 167 -14.09 -19.93 -1.60
CA SER A 167 -15.52 -19.85 -1.96
C SER A 167 -15.81 -18.64 -2.85
N ALA A 168 -16.82 -18.75 -3.73
CA ALA A 168 -17.27 -17.64 -4.57
C ALA A 168 -17.70 -16.41 -3.76
N MET A 169 -18.16 -16.62 -2.52
CA MET A 169 -18.52 -15.57 -1.58
C MET A 169 -17.31 -14.79 -1.09
N GLN A 170 -16.21 -15.46 -0.72
CA GLN A 170 -14.95 -14.81 -0.31
C GLN A 170 -14.39 -13.93 -1.45
N GLN A 171 -14.43 -14.41 -2.70
CA GLN A 171 -13.97 -13.62 -3.85
C GLN A 171 -14.83 -12.37 -4.07
N THR A 172 -16.15 -12.49 -3.93
CA THR A 172 -17.08 -11.36 -4.09
C THR A 172 -16.86 -10.32 -3.01
N LEU A 173 -16.69 -10.75 -1.76
CA LEU A 173 -16.37 -9.88 -0.63
C LEU A 173 -15.04 -9.16 -0.84
N MET A 174 -14.01 -9.86 -1.31
CA MET A 174 -12.70 -9.26 -1.59
C MET A 174 -12.81 -8.17 -2.67
N ARG A 175 -13.54 -8.45 -3.76
CA ARG A 175 -13.80 -7.45 -4.82
C ARG A 175 -14.54 -6.23 -4.26
N PHE A 176 -15.56 -6.45 -3.43
CA PHE A 176 -16.30 -5.37 -2.79
C PHE A 176 -15.39 -4.53 -1.87
N TRP A 177 -14.55 -5.18 -1.07
CA TRP A 177 -13.60 -4.50 -0.19
C TRP A 177 -12.57 -3.68 -0.99
N CYS A 178 -12.05 -4.22 -2.09
CA CYS A 178 -11.14 -3.47 -2.97
C CYS A 178 -11.82 -2.24 -3.58
N LEU A 179 -13.06 -2.38 -4.06
CA LEU A 179 -13.84 -1.24 -4.60
C LEU A 179 -14.08 -0.17 -3.54
N LEU A 180 -14.45 -0.59 -2.33
CA LEU A 180 -14.64 0.31 -1.19
C LEU A 180 -13.33 1.03 -0.83
N HIS A 181 -12.22 0.31 -0.77
CA HIS A 181 -10.91 0.89 -0.43
C HIS A 181 -10.42 1.86 -1.52
N ILE A 182 -10.58 1.56 -2.81
CA ILE A 182 -10.30 2.51 -3.90
C ILE A 182 -11.18 3.75 -3.76
N GLY A 183 -12.47 3.58 -3.50
CA GLY A 183 -13.41 4.68 -3.31
C GLY A 183 -13.01 5.59 -2.14
N ILE A 184 -12.61 5.02 -1.00
CA ILE A 184 -12.10 5.76 0.15
C ILE A 184 -10.83 6.53 -0.22
N LEU A 185 -9.86 5.89 -0.88
CA LEU A 185 -8.61 6.54 -1.28
C LEU A 185 -8.84 7.70 -2.26
N LEU A 186 -9.72 7.53 -3.24
CA LEU A 186 -10.11 8.59 -4.16
C LEU A 186 -10.77 9.76 -3.43
N LYS A 187 -11.70 9.47 -2.50
CA LYS A 187 -12.37 10.49 -1.69
C LYS A 187 -11.39 11.26 -0.81
N LEU A 188 -10.45 10.57 -0.17
CA LEU A 188 -9.44 11.18 0.68
C LEU A 188 -8.45 12.02 -0.13
N THR A 189 -8.05 11.54 -1.32
CA THR A 189 -7.19 12.31 -2.23
C THR A 189 -7.89 13.59 -2.70
N HIS A 190 -9.18 13.52 -3.00
CA HIS A 190 -9.98 14.71 -3.33
C HIS A 190 -10.09 15.68 -2.15
N LEU A 191 -10.17 15.19 -0.90
CA LEU A 191 -10.18 16.07 0.28
C LEU A 191 -8.83 16.78 0.50
N LEU A 192 -7.75 16.20 -0.01
CA LEU A 192 -6.39 16.73 0.12
C LEU A 192 -5.96 17.64 -1.04
N THR A 193 -6.73 17.77 -2.13
CA THR A 193 -6.32 18.47 -3.38
C THR A 193 -7.37 19.43 -3.94
#